data_AF-A0A8H3GRF1-F1
#
_entry.id   AF-A0A8H3GRF1-F1
#
_cell.length_a   1.000
_cell.length_b   1.000
_cell.length_c   1.000
_cell.angle_alpha   90.00
_cell.angle_beta   90.00
_cell.angle_gamma   90.00
#
_symmetry.space_group_name_H-M   'P 1'
#
loop_
_entity.id
_entity.type
_entity.pdbx_description
1 polymer ?
#
loop_
_entity_poly.entity_id
_entity_poly.type
_entity_poly.pdbx_seq_one_letter_code
_entity_poly.pdbx_strand_id
1 'polypeptide(L)'
;MWKTTEDQMAETRLDRMSSATDQVSPSLSARYKSAEETELKREVCILSTRIEVIANVLDWACNGRKGEVYWLNDIAGTGKTTIAYSACLEPDAIHKLAASFFHPRTFPECWDVNHIIPSIAYQLARVPLSFQFVLSAALHKGSGSQGFAIHTI
;
A
#
# COMPACT_ATOMS: atom_id res chain seq x y z
N MET A 1 29.57 -24.25 -8.17
CA MET A 1 29.41 -22.81 -8.43
C MET A 1 29.54 -22.12 -7.08
N TRP A 2 30.65 -21.44 -6.82
CA TRP A 2 30.93 -20.83 -5.51
C TRP A 2 30.45 -19.38 -5.53
N LYS A 3 29.62 -18.98 -4.56
CA LYS A 3 29.26 -17.58 -4.35
C LYS A 3 30.49 -16.85 -3.80
N THR A 4 30.78 -15.66 -4.32
CA THR A 4 31.90 -14.83 -3.88
C THR A 4 31.60 -14.27 -2.48
N THR A 5 32.62 -13.93 -1.70
CA THR A 5 32.46 -13.25 -0.41
C THR A 5 31.62 -11.97 -0.53
N GLU A 6 31.74 -11.26 -1.65
CA GLU A 6 30.93 -10.07 -1.98
C GLU A 6 29.44 -10.40 -2.15
N ASP A 7 29.13 -11.52 -2.81
CA ASP A 7 27.75 -12.00 -2.98
C ASP A 7 27.11 -12.34 -1.63
N GLN A 8 27.87 -12.99 -0.74
CA GLN A 8 27.39 -13.33 0.60
C GLN A 8 27.14 -12.09 1.49
N MET A 9 27.99 -11.07 1.38
CA MET A 9 27.82 -9.82 2.12
C MET A 9 26.61 -9.02 1.62
N ALA A 10 26.38 -9.01 0.31
CA ALA A 10 25.20 -8.37 -0.28
C ALA A 10 23.90 -9.07 0.16
N GLU A 11 23.87 -10.40 0.12
CA GLU A 11 22.73 -11.21 0.56
C GLU A 11 22.44 -11.01 2.06
N THR A 12 23.47 -10.99 2.89
CA THR A 12 23.35 -10.69 4.34
C THR A 12 22.80 -9.29 4.59
N ARG A 13 23.22 -8.29 3.81
CA ARG A 13 22.75 -6.91 3.94
C ARG A 13 21.27 -6.78 3.54
N LEU A 14 20.87 -7.47 2.48
CA LEU A 14 19.49 -7.49 2.01
C LEU A 14 18.55 -8.18 3.02
N ASP A 15 19.02 -9.27 3.63
CA ASP A 15 18.28 -9.99 4.67
C ASP A 15 18.03 -9.11 5.90
N ARG A 16 19.08 -8.44 6.40
CA ARG A 16 18.97 -7.48 7.51
C ARG A 16 17.99 -6.34 7.21
N MET A 17 18.04 -5.79 5.99
CA MET A 17 17.12 -4.74 5.57
C MET A 17 15.68 -5.24 5.48
N SER A 18 15.46 -6.49 5.07
CA SER A 18 14.13 -7.10 5.00
C SER A 18 13.56 -7.29 6.41
N SER A 19 14.34 -7.88 7.31
CA SER A 19 13.95 -8.06 8.72
C SER A 19 13.64 -6.74 9.42
N ALA A 20 14.39 -5.68 9.14
CA ALA A 20 14.11 -4.35 9.70
C ALA A 20 12.75 -3.80 9.24
N THR A 21 12.41 -3.99 7.96
CA THR A 21 11.11 -3.54 7.44
C THR A 21 9.94 -4.39 7.90
N ASP A 22 10.14 -5.60 8.41
CA ASP A 22 9.04 -6.39 8.99
C ASP A 22 8.60 -5.86 10.37
N GLN A 23 9.34 -4.91 10.95
CA GLN A 23 8.99 -4.27 12.22
C GLN A 23 7.92 -3.18 12.07
N VAL A 24 7.67 -2.63 10.88
CA VAL A 24 6.53 -1.72 10.68
C VAL A 24 5.26 -2.56 10.71
N SER A 25 4.52 -2.55 11.82
CA SER A 25 3.27 -3.29 12.02
C SER A 25 2.22 -2.95 10.96
N PRO A 26 2.10 -3.72 9.85
CA PRO A 26 1.27 -3.35 8.72
C PRO A 26 -0.08 -4.10 8.78
N SER A 27 -1.15 -3.45 8.34
CA SER A 27 -2.44 -4.11 8.15
C SER A 27 -2.45 -4.79 6.78
N LEU A 28 -1.97 -6.03 6.70
CA LEU A 28 -1.90 -6.76 5.42
C LEU A 28 -3.29 -7.00 4.79
N SER A 29 -4.32 -7.15 5.61
CA SER A 29 -5.74 -7.26 5.22
C SER A 29 -6.32 -5.98 4.61
N ALA A 30 -5.64 -4.83 4.78
CA ALA A 30 -6.01 -3.58 4.12
C ALA A 30 -5.55 -3.49 2.66
N ARG A 31 -4.65 -4.37 2.22
CA ARG A 31 -4.05 -4.30 0.88
C ARG A 31 -5.05 -4.66 -0.23
N TYR A 32 -4.89 -4.05 -1.40
CA TYR A 32 -5.49 -4.56 -2.64
C TYR A 32 -5.02 -5.99 -2.91
N LYS A 33 -5.95 -6.90 -3.26
CA LYS A 33 -5.66 -8.34 -3.41
C LYS A 33 -4.97 -8.95 -2.18
N SER A 34 -5.42 -8.60 -0.98
CA SER A 34 -4.95 -9.26 0.24
C SER A 34 -5.42 -10.72 0.28
N ALA A 35 -4.79 -11.55 1.13
CA ALA A 35 -5.16 -12.97 1.24
C ALA A 35 -6.62 -13.17 1.72
N GLU A 36 -7.16 -12.17 2.39
CA GLU A 36 -8.50 -12.11 2.97
C GLU A 36 -9.57 -11.58 1.99
N GLU A 37 -9.22 -11.38 0.71
CA GLU A 37 -10.14 -10.86 -0.31
C GLU A 37 -11.45 -11.66 -0.41
N THR A 38 -11.37 -12.97 -0.21
CA THR A 38 -12.53 -13.89 -0.20
C THR A 38 -13.50 -13.61 0.95
N GLU A 39 -12.99 -13.28 2.13
CA GLU A 39 -13.81 -12.87 3.29
C GLU A 39 -14.39 -11.46 3.11
N LEU A 40 -13.65 -10.61 2.40
CA LEU A 40 -14.02 -9.22 2.14
C LEU A 40 -15.08 -9.05 1.06
N LYS A 41 -15.28 -10.07 0.21
CA LYS A 41 -16.17 -10.02 -0.96
C LYS A 41 -15.92 -8.76 -1.82
N ARG A 42 -14.67 -8.34 -1.93
CA ARG A 42 -14.28 -7.20 -2.76
C ARG A 42 -14.30 -7.64 -4.21
N GLU A 43 -15.41 -7.37 -4.87
CA GLU A 43 -15.54 -7.59 -6.30
C GLU A 43 -15.24 -6.29 -7.04
N VAL A 44 -14.70 -6.42 -8.25
CA VAL A 44 -14.64 -5.30 -9.20
C VAL A 44 -16.05 -4.94 -9.66
N CYS A 45 -16.22 -3.74 -10.20
CA CYS A 45 -17.45 -3.33 -10.85
C CYS A 45 -17.82 -4.34 -11.93
N ILE A 46 -19.13 -4.59 -12.06
CA ILE A 46 -19.67 -5.40 -13.15
C ILE A 46 -19.15 -4.84 -14.48
N LEU A 47 -18.71 -5.73 -15.36
CA LEU A 47 -18.18 -5.34 -16.66
C LEU A 47 -19.15 -4.39 -17.38
N SER A 48 -18.59 -3.40 -18.05
CA SER A 48 -19.34 -2.37 -18.79
C SER A 48 -20.20 -1.43 -17.93
N THR A 49 -20.03 -1.43 -16.60
CA THR A 49 -20.66 -0.45 -15.69
C THR A 49 -19.61 0.50 -15.11
N ARG A 50 -20.03 1.71 -14.71
CA ARG A 50 -19.15 2.73 -14.07
C ARG A 50 -17.89 3.09 -14.88
N ILE A 51 -17.88 2.82 -16.18
CA ILE A 51 -16.73 2.98 -17.09
C ILE A 51 -16.20 4.41 -17.03
N GLU A 52 -17.06 5.41 -17.19
CA GLU A 52 -16.66 6.82 -17.21
C GLU A 52 -16.02 7.26 -15.90
N VAL A 53 -16.57 6.82 -14.76
CA VAL A 53 -16.04 7.18 -13.43
C VAL A 53 -14.66 6.55 -13.23
N ILE A 54 -14.50 5.28 -13.59
CA ILE A 54 -13.21 4.58 -13.50
C ILE A 54 -12.18 5.25 -14.44
N ALA A 55 -12.58 5.56 -15.68
CA ALA A 55 -11.71 6.26 -16.63
C ALA A 55 -11.23 7.61 -16.10
N ASN A 56 -12.11 8.38 -15.45
CA ASN A 56 -11.75 9.66 -14.83
C ASN A 56 -10.74 9.49 -13.67
N VAL A 57 -10.90 8.46 -12.85
CA VAL A 57 -9.96 8.12 -11.77
C VAL A 57 -8.60 7.72 -12.36
N LEU A 58 -8.59 6.87 -13.38
CA LEU A 58 -7.36 6.40 -14.03
C LEU A 58 -6.61 7.54 -14.73
N ASP A 59 -7.32 8.38 -15.47
CA ASP A 59 -6.76 9.58 -16.09
C ASP A 59 -6.18 10.51 -15.02
N TRP A 60 -6.82 10.62 -13.85
CA TRP A 60 -6.25 11.35 -12.72
C TRP A 60 -4.97 10.71 -12.16
N ALA A 61 -5.00 9.41 -11.88
CA ALA A 61 -3.91 8.71 -11.22
C ALA A 61 -2.67 8.54 -12.11
N CYS A 62 -2.86 8.33 -13.42
CA CYS A 62 -1.81 7.87 -14.32
C CYS A 62 -1.24 8.96 -15.25
N ASN A 63 -1.96 10.07 -15.48
CA ASN A 63 -1.57 11.10 -16.46
C ASN A 63 -1.00 12.38 -15.83
N GLY A 64 -0.03 12.21 -14.92
CA GLY A 64 1.12 13.10 -14.64
C GLY A 64 0.93 14.58 -14.31
N ARG A 65 -0.30 15.12 -14.29
CA ARG A 65 -0.58 16.55 -14.13
C ARG A 65 -1.78 16.87 -13.26
N LYS A 66 -2.29 15.90 -12.49
CA LYS A 66 -3.42 16.12 -11.58
C LYS A 66 -2.95 16.17 -10.13
N GLY A 67 -3.73 16.83 -9.26
CA GLY A 67 -3.37 17.06 -7.85
C GLY A 67 -3.21 15.77 -7.03
N GLU A 68 -2.77 15.91 -5.78
CA GLU A 68 -2.34 14.79 -4.92
C GLU A 68 -3.49 13.90 -4.42
N VAL A 69 -4.72 14.41 -4.37
CA VAL A 69 -5.89 13.70 -3.84
C VAL A 69 -7.05 13.74 -4.85
N TYR A 70 -7.62 12.57 -5.13
CA TYR A 70 -8.89 12.43 -5.85
C TYR A 70 -10.02 12.21 -4.87
N TRP A 71 -11.07 13.01 -4.97
CA TRP A 71 -12.23 12.88 -4.11
C TRP A 71 -13.44 12.32 -4.86
N LEU A 72 -13.80 11.07 -4.58
CA LEU A 72 -14.96 10.40 -5.17
C LEU A 72 -16.23 10.72 -4.37
N ASN A 73 -16.92 11.80 -4.74
CA ASN A 73 -18.21 12.20 -4.16
C ASN A 73 -19.37 11.44 -4.79
N ASP A 74 -20.09 10.66 -3.99
CA ASP A 74 -21.33 10.01 -4.40
C ASP A 74 -22.18 9.63 -3.17
N ILE A 75 -23.44 9.29 -3.38
CA ILE A 75 -24.40 8.87 -2.36
C ILE A 75 -23.87 7.61 -1.64
N ALA A 76 -24.16 7.48 -0.34
CA ALA A 76 -23.82 6.26 0.40
C ALA A 76 -24.47 5.03 -0.25
N GLY A 77 -23.74 3.91 -0.31
CA GLY A 77 -24.25 2.67 -0.90
C GLY A 77 -24.09 2.53 -2.43
N THR A 78 -23.56 3.52 -3.15
CA THR A 78 -23.38 3.43 -4.61
C THR A 78 -22.16 2.63 -5.07
N GLY A 79 -21.43 2.01 -4.14
CA GLY A 79 -20.25 1.19 -4.45
C GLY A 79 -18.96 1.98 -4.65
N LYS A 80 -18.78 3.13 -4.00
CA LYS A 80 -17.53 3.92 -4.06
C LYS A 80 -16.26 3.09 -3.80
N THR A 81 -16.29 2.23 -2.78
CA THR A 81 -15.17 1.31 -2.47
C THR A 81 -14.93 0.33 -3.61
N THR A 82 -15.99 -0.19 -4.24
CA THR A 82 -15.91 -1.07 -5.42
C THR A 82 -15.33 -0.34 -6.64
N ILE A 83 -15.68 0.94 -6.85
CA ILE A 83 -15.09 1.77 -7.90
C ILE A 83 -13.59 1.96 -7.65
N ALA A 84 -13.20 2.34 -6.43
CA ALA A 84 -11.79 2.49 -6.06
C ALA A 84 -11.01 1.18 -6.23
N TYR A 85 -11.61 0.05 -5.83
CA TYR A 85 -11.03 -1.29 -6.01
C TYR A 85 -10.84 -1.64 -7.48
N SER A 86 -11.82 -1.31 -8.33
CA SER A 86 -11.75 -1.54 -9.77
C SER A 86 -10.72 -0.67 -10.45
N ALA A 87 -10.57 0.58 -10.00
CA ALA A 87 -9.57 1.51 -10.52
C ALA A 87 -8.13 1.08 -10.20
N CYS A 88 -7.91 0.18 -9.23
CA CYS A 88 -6.60 -0.42 -8.98
C CYS A 88 -6.20 -1.46 -10.03
N LEU A 89 -7.14 -2.03 -10.79
CA LEU A 89 -6.89 -3.16 -11.70
C LEU A 89 -5.86 -2.82 -12.78
N GLU A 90 -6.02 -1.70 -13.48
CA GLU A 90 -5.12 -1.31 -14.56
C GLU A 90 -3.74 -0.87 -14.03
N PRO A 91 -3.62 0.03 -13.03
CA PRO A 91 -2.33 0.40 -12.46
C PRO A 91 -1.57 -0.78 -11.85
N ASP A 92 -2.25 -1.77 -11.27
CA ASP A 92 -1.64 -3.02 -10.81
C ASP A 92 -1.05 -3.82 -11.99
N ALA A 93 -1.82 -3.99 -13.06
CA ALA A 93 -1.41 -4.72 -14.26
C ALA A 93 -0.20 -4.10 -14.98
N ILE A 94 -0.05 -2.77 -14.93
CA ILE A 94 1.09 -2.05 -15.54
C ILE A 94 2.17 -1.64 -14.52
N HIS A 95 2.15 -2.20 -13.31
CA HIS A 95 3.11 -1.94 -12.24
C HIS A 95 3.25 -0.46 -11.83
N LYS A 96 2.16 0.31 -11.94
CA LYS A 96 2.05 1.70 -11.46
C LYS A 96 1.35 1.81 -10.10
N LEU A 97 0.71 0.76 -9.60
CA LEU A 97 0.17 0.72 -8.24
C LEU A 97 1.28 0.40 -7.23
N ALA A 98 1.88 1.43 -6.65
CA ALA A 98 3.01 1.25 -5.72
C ALA A 98 2.58 0.73 -4.34
N ALA A 99 1.43 1.17 -3.84
CA ALA A 99 0.85 0.74 -2.58
C ALA A 99 -0.66 1.00 -2.56
N SER A 100 -1.37 0.33 -1.66
CA SER A 100 -2.81 0.49 -1.46
C SER A 100 -3.20 0.28 -0.01
N PHE A 101 -4.24 0.98 0.45
CA PHE A 101 -4.84 0.77 1.77
C PHE A 101 -6.34 0.96 1.66
N PHE A 102 -7.10 -0.09 1.95
CA PHE A 102 -8.54 -0.09 2.08
C PHE A 102 -8.90 -0.29 3.54
N HIS A 103 -10.00 0.32 3.97
CA HIS A 103 -10.49 0.21 5.34
C HIS A 103 -11.69 -0.77 5.40
N PRO A 104 -11.45 -2.08 5.52
CA PRO A 104 -12.51 -3.08 5.65
C PRO A 104 -13.26 -2.95 6.98
N ARG A 105 -14.57 -3.15 6.94
CA ARG A 105 -15.39 -3.26 8.16
C ARG A 105 -15.29 -4.62 8.85
N THR A 106 -14.74 -5.64 8.20
CA THR A 106 -14.62 -6.99 8.76
C THR A 106 -13.40 -7.17 9.65
N PHE A 107 -12.42 -6.27 9.53
CA PHE A 107 -11.10 -6.39 10.13
C PHE A 107 -10.79 -5.17 11.01
N PRO A 108 -11.05 -5.26 12.33
CA PRO A 108 -10.83 -4.17 13.27
C PRO A 108 -9.38 -3.69 13.33
N GLU A 109 -8.40 -4.54 13.01
CA GLU A 109 -6.99 -4.17 12.96
C GLU A 109 -6.68 -3.16 11.84
N CYS A 110 -7.56 -3.03 10.85
CA CYS A 110 -7.47 -1.99 9.82
C CYS A 110 -8.12 -0.67 10.25
N TRP A 111 -8.75 -0.63 11.43
CA TRP A 111 -9.50 0.55 11.88
C TRP A 111 -8.63 1.62 12.49
N ASP A 112 -7.49 1.22 13.03
CA ASP A 112 -6.52 2.17 13.55
C ASP A 112 -5.78 2.87 12.41
N VAL A 113 -5.99 4.18 12.31
CA VAL A 113 -5.34 5.06 11.33
C VAL A 113 -3.82 5.04 11.45
N ASN A 114 -3.28 4.68 12.63
CA ASN A 114 -1.84 4.54 12.84
C ASN A 114 -1.22 3.44 11.98
N HIS A 115 -2.02 2.52 11.43
CA HIS A 115 -1.51 1.49 10.51
C HIS A 115 -1.48 1.91 9.04
N ILE A 116 -2.07 3.04 8.66
CA ILE A 116 -2.11 3.47 7.24
C ILE A 116 -0.69 3.70 6.71
N ILE A 117 0.07 4.57 7.39
CA ILE A 117 1.43 4.93 6.96
C ILE A 117 2.40 3.74 7.03
N PRO A 118 2.46 2.95 8.13
CA PRO A 118 3.26 1.73 8.18
C PRO A 118 2.94 0.74 7.05
N SER A 119 1.66 0.54 6.73
CA SER A 119 1.23 -0.38 5.67
C SER A 119 1.67 0.08 4.28
N ILE A 120 1.58 1.39 4.01
CA ILE A 120 2.06 1.97 2.74
C ILE A 120 3.58 1.91 2.66
N ALA A 121 4.29 2.29 3.73
CA ALA A 121 5.75 2.23 3.79
C ALA A 121 6.26 0.80 3.60
N TYR A 122 5.62 -0.17 4.25
CA TYR A 122 5.94 -1.59 4.08
C TYR A 122 5.80 -2.03 2.61
N GLN A 123 4.68 -1.71 1.96
CA GLN A 123 4.45 -2.05 0.55
C GLN A 123 5.48 -1.39 -0.38
N LEU A 124 5.77 -0.10 -0.20
CA LEU A 124 6.77 0.61 -0.98
C LEU A 124 8.18 0.01 -0.79
N ALA A 125 8.51 -0.49 0.38
CA ALA A 125 9.79 -1.15 0.65
C ALA A 125 9.94 -2.54 0.00
N ARG A 126 8.91 -3.06 -0.67
CA ARG A 126 8.98 -4.31 -1.43
C ARG A 126 9.30 -4.11 -2.92
N VAL A 127 9.27 -2.87 -3.43
CA VAL A 127 9.45 -2.58 -4.86
C VAL A 127 10.88 -2.08 -5.15
N PRO A 128 11.28 -0.83 -4.86
CA PRO A 128 12.68 -0.43 -5.02
C PRO A 128 13.54 -0.67 -3.76
N LEU A 129 14.70 -1.29 -3.95
CA LEU A 129 15.71 -1.47 -2.90
C LEU A 129 16.18 -0.16 -2.26
N SER A 130 16.17 0.94 -3.02
CA SER A 130 16.54 2.26 -2.50
C SER A 130 15.58 2.73 -1.40
N PHE A 131 14.28 2.51 -1.57
CA PHE A 131 13.28 2.84 -0.54
C PHE A 131 13.41 1.90 0.66
N GLN A 132 13.61 0.60 0.44
CA GLN A 132 13.86 -0.36 1.51
C GLN A 132 15.05 0.05 2.39
N PHE A 133 16.14 0.50 1.76
CA PHE A 133 17.33 0.98 2.46
C PHE A 133 17.04 2.20 3.33
N VAL A 134 16.35 3.20 2.77
CA VAL A 134 15.98 4.42 3.49
C VAL A 134 15.04 4.11 4.65
N LEU A 135 14.04 3.24 4.44
CA LEU A 135 13.10 2.85 5.49
C LEU A 135 13.80 2.09 6.62
N SER A 136 14.64 1.09 6.30
CA SER A 136 15.42 0.36 7.31
C SER A 136 16.32 1.31 8.13
N ALA A 137 16.99 2.25 7.47
CA ALA A 137 17.80 3.24 8.16
C ALA A 137 16.98 4.18 9.06
N ALA A 138 15.77 4.57 8.63
CA ALA A 138 14.88 5.40 9.43
C ALA A 138 14.36 4.66 10.68
N LEU A 139 14.00 3.39 10.55
CA LEU A 139 13.53 2.56 11.66
C LEU A 139 14.63 2.38 12.73
N HIS A 140 15.89 2.17 12.32
CA HIS A 140 17.02 2.10 13.24
C HIS A 140 17.34 3.41 13.97
N LYS A 141 16.97 4.57 13.40
CA LYS A 141 17.09 5.87 14.08
C LYS A 141 15.94 6.11 15.07
N GLY A 142 14.75 5.59 14.75
CA GLY A 142 13.53 5.76 15.54
C GLY A 142 13.51 4.97 16.85
N SER A 143 14.30 3.90 16.99
CA SER A 143 14.38 3.11 18.23
C SER A 143 14.97 3.87 19.44
N GLY A 144 15.37 5.13 19.28
CA GLY A 144 15.79 6.03 20.35
C GLY A 144 14.81 7.18 20.66
N SER A 145 13.65 7.25 20.00
CA SER A 145 12.68 8.36 20.19
C SER A 145 11.28 7.81 20.45
N GLN A 146 10.74 8.17 21.61
CA GLN A 146 9.34 7.94 22.03
C GLN A 146 8.35 8.23 20.89
N GLY A 147 7.27 7.45 20.88
CA GLY A 147 6.32 7.32 19.77
C GLY A 147 5.88 8.64 19.12
N PHE A 148 5.56 8.53 17.83
CA PHE A 148 4.72 9.51 17.13
C PHE A 148 3.34 9.52 17.79
N ALA A 149 3.23 10.20 18.94
CA ALA A 149 1.97 10.75 19.39
C ALA A 149 1.61 11.81 18.35
N ILE A 150 0.72 11.44 17.44
CA ILE A 150 0.02 12.39 16.59
C ILE A 150 -0.75 13.27 17.59
N HIS A 151 -0.20 14.44 17.90
CA HIS A 151 -0.93 15.44 18.66
C HIS A 151 -2.13 15.84 17.78
N THR A 152 -3.30 15.32 18.13
CA THR A 152 -4.59 15.72 17.57
C THR A 152 -4.70 17.24 17.66
N ILE A 153 -4.94 17.88 16.51
CA ILE A 153 -5.35 19.28 16.41
C ILE A 153 -6.84 19.35 16.77
#